data_AF-A0A953GEZ3-F1
#
_entry.id   AF-A0A953GEZ3-F1
#
_cell.length_a   1.000
_cell.length_b   1.000
_cell.length_c   1.000
_cell.angle_alpha   90.00
_cell.angle_beta   90.00
_cell.angle_gamma   90.00
#
_symmetry.space_group_name_H-M   'P 1'
#
loop_
_entity.id
_entity.type
_entity.pdbx_description
1 polymer ?
#
loop_
_entity_poly.entity_id
_entity_poly.type
_entity_poly.pdbx_seq_one_letter_code
_entity_poly.pdbx_strand_id
1 'polypeptide(L)'
;AYPFLNVENGYLTYETSGASFGGSVGKFHLACTQTHHTMMGRDRIVKETTLAEYRKDSTAGNEPILLATNLKTVGKDGLAKPGELNLWQEFENKNHFWNMSIDLNACNGCGACVIACTAENNVPVVGKDEVRRSREMHWMRIDRYYSSDMTPARAEKEGIGAIDKYLQMEVPATGSNLEVVFQPVMCQHCNHAPCETVCPVLATTHSLEGLNQMTYNRCVGTRYCANNCPYKVRRFNWFRYNENPAFDFNMTDDLGKMVLNPDVTVRSRGVMEKCSMCVQRIQEGKLKAKKDGTRVKDGAVKTACQQSCATGAITFGDFNDAESEIRKAYNNERRYQLLEEVGTKPSVYYLTKVRNKPAEA
;
A
#
# COMPACT_ATOMS: atom_id res chain seq x y z
N ALA A 1 -16.05 -27.19 7.48
CA ALA A 1 -16.12 -27.55 8.91
C ALA A 1 -17.55 -27.62 9.46
N TYR A 2 -18.58 -27.13 8.73
CA TYR A 2 -19.99 -27.21 9.17
C TYR A 2 -20.47 -28.58 9.69
N PRO A 3 -20.01 -29.74 9.16
CA PRO A 3 -20.40 -31.04 9.71
C PRO A 3 -19.91 -31.33 11.14
N PHE A 4 -18.97 -30.53 11.67
CA PHE A 4 -18.45 -30.66 13.04
C PHE A 4 -19.16 -29.73 14.04
N LEU A 5 -20.23 -29.03 13.63
CA LEU A 5 -21.04 -28.22 14.53
C LEU A 5 -21.98 -29.12 15.32
N ASN A 6 -22.05 -28.91 16.63
CA ASN A 6 -22.99 -29.60 17.50
C ASN A 6 -24.25 -28.75 17.71
N VAL A 7 -25.35 -29.42 18.05
CA VAL A 7 -26.58 -28.76 18.49
C VAL A 7 -26.74 -29.05 19.98
N GLU A 8 -26.62 -28.03 20.81
CA GLU A 8 -26.86 -28.11 22.25
C GLU A 8 -28.05 -27.22 22.60
N ASN A 9 -29.05 -27.77 23.30
CA ASN A 9 -30.26 -27.04 23.73
C ASN A 9 -31.00 -26.29 22.61
N GLY A 10 -30.95 -26.81 21.37
CA GLY A 10 -31.60 -26.20 20.21
C GLY A 10 -30.80 -25.07 19.54
N TYR A 11 -29.58 -24.79 19.99
CA TYR A 11 -28.68 -23.81 19.39
C TYR A 11 -27.46 -24.50 18.75
N LEU A 12 -27.00 -23.96 17.62
CA LEU A 12 -25.75 -24.39 16.99
C LEU A 12 -24.56 -23.89 17.80
N THR A 13 -23.69 -24.80 18.22
CA THR A 13 -22.42 -24.47 18.88
C THR A 13 -21.28 -24.52 17.87
N TYR A 14 -20.49 -23.44 17.83
CA TYR A 14 -19.34 -23.28 16.91
C TYR A 14 -18.02 -23.75 17.50
N GLU A 15 -18.04 -24.22 18.74
CA GLU A 15 -16.90 -24.77 19.46
C GLU A 15 -17.09 -26.27 19.62
N THR A 16 -16.10 -27.04 19.18
CA THR A 16 -16.07 -28.50 19.39
C THR A 16 -14.76 -28.87 20.07
N SER A 17 -14.85 -29.67 21.12
CA SER A 17 -13.70 -30.22 21.84
C SER A 17 -13.50 -31.70 21.47
N GLY A 18 -12.35 -32.28 21.81
CA GLY A 18 -12.08 -33.72 21.59
C GLY A 18 -11.63 -34.11 20.18
N ALA A 19 -11.23 -33.16 19.33
CA ALA A 19 -10.65 -33.46 18.03
C ALA A 19 -9.26 -34.14 18.20
N SER A 20 -9.12 -35.37 17.71
CA SER A 20 -7.83 -36.05 17.60
C SER A 20 -7.24 -35.84 16.21
N PHE A 21 -6.04 -35.29 16.12
CA PHE A 21 -5.30 -35.18 14.86
C PHE A 21 -4.50 -36.47 14.64
N GLY A 22 -4.75 -37.17 13.52
CA GLY A 22 -4.04 -38.41 13.17
C GLY A 22 -3.76 -38.49 11.67
N GLY A 23 -2.57 -38.98 11.32
CA GLY A 23 -2.11 -39.20 9.94
C GLY A 23 -1.14 -38.14 9.42
N SER A 24 -0.21 -38.56 8.54
CA SER A 24 0.59 -37.63 7.74
C SER A 24 -0.25 -37.17 6.55
N VAL A 25 -0.72 -35.92 6.60
CA VAL A 25 -1.25 -35.28 5.39
C VAL A 25 -0.06 -35.08 4.45
N GLY A 26 -0.15 -35.52 3.20
CA GLY A 26 0.90 -35.26 2.21
C GLY A 26 1.21 -33.75 2.09
N LYS A 27 2.31 -33.39 1.41
CA LYS A 27 2.66 -31.98 1.20
C LYS A 27 1.60 -31.30 0.34
N PHE A 28 0.98 -30.22 0.84
CA PHE A 28 0.03 -29.40 0.10
C PHE A 28 0.62 -28.03 -0.23
N HIS A 29 0.36 -27.54 -1.43
CA HIS A 29 0.82 -26.22 -1.85
C HIS A 29 -0.22 -25.14 -1.55
N LEU A 30 0.19 -24.16 -0.73
CA LEU A 30 -0.60 -22.96 -0.42
C LEU A 30 -0.21 -21.83 -1.39
N ALA A 31 -1.23 -21.11 -1.88
CA ALA A 31 -1.02 -19.91 -2.69
C ALA A 31 -0.98 -18.70 -1.74
N CYS A 32 0.23 -18.25 -1.41
CA CYS A 32 0.47 -17.13 -0.51
C CYS A 32 0.92 -15.91 -1.30
N THR A 33 0.33 -14.75 -1.01
CA THR A 33 0.69 -13.46 -1.61
C THR A 33 1.80 -12.76 -0.84
N GLN A 34 1.86 -12.95 0.48
CA GLN A 34 2.91 -12.45 1.34
C GLN A 34 3.75 -13.62 1.86
N THR A 35 5.06 -13.57 1.65
CA THR A 35 6.01 -14.63 2.05
C THR A 35 6.79 -14.29 3.31
N HIS A 36 7.07 -13.00 3.53
CA HIS A 36 7.83 -12.51 4.67
C HIS A 36 6.90 -11.77 5.63
N HIS A 37 6.89 -12.16 6.90
CA HIS A 37 5.88 -11.72 7.86
C HIS A 37 6.40 -10.81 8.98
N THR A 38 7.71 -10.74 9.22
CA THR A 38 8.29 -9.85 10.22
C THR A 38 8.92 -8.61 9.55
N MET A 39 9.27 -7.60 10.35
CA MET A 39 9.81 -6.33 9.87
C MET A 39 11.33 -6.28 9.77
N MET A 40 12.03 -7.27 10.34
CA MET A 40 13.51 -7.34 10.32
C MET A 40 14.21 -6.08 10.85
N GLY A 41 13.58 -5.37 11.80
CA GLY A 41 14.11 -4.12 12.36
C GLY A 41 14.07 -2.94 11.39
N ARG A 42 13.23 -3.00 10.36
CA ARG A 42 13.00 -1.89 9.43
C ARG A 42 11.95 -0.93 9.99
N ASP A 43 12.32 -0.27 11.08
CA ASP A 43 11.44 0.60 11.88
C ASP A 43 10.92 1.82 11.10
N ARG A 44 11.43 2.04 9.88
CA ARG A 44 11.07 3.15 8.99
C ARG A 44 9.93 2.84 8.02
N ILE A 45 9.56 1.57 7.84
CA ILE A 45 8.44 1.19 6.96
C ILE A 45 7.12 1.43 7.70
N VAL A 46 7.01 0.91 8.92
CA VAL A 46 5.91 1.15 9.85
C VAL A 46 6.52 1.82 11.07
N LYS A 47 6.18 3.10 11.27
CA LYS A 47 6.57 3.85 12.46
C LYS A 47 5.51 3.69 13.54
N GLU A 48 5.93 3.32 14.74
CA GLU A 48 5.05 3.10 15.89
C GLU A 48 5.53 3.89 17.11
N THR A 49 4.61 4.34 17.95
CA THR A 49 4.90 4.94 19.26
C THR A 49 3.78 4.59 20.24
N THR A 50 4.04 4.79 21.53
CA THR A 50 3.01 4.65 22.57
C THR A 50 2.25 5.95 22.79
N LEU A 51 1.01 5.87 23.29
CA LEU A 51 0.23 7.05 23.64
C LEU A 51 0.90 7.89 24.74
N ALA A 52 1.63 7.24 25.65
CA ALA A 52 2.36 7.91 26.72
C ALA A 52 3.51 8.78 26.18
N GLU A 53 4.26 8.28 25.20
CA GLU A 53 5.31 9.02 24.52
C GLU A 53 4.73 10.11 23.61
N TYR A 54 3.71 9.78 22.83
CA TYR A 54 3.03 10.72 21.93
C TYR A 54 2.45 11.95 22.67
N ARG A 55 1.99 11.77 23.91
CA ARG A 55 1.51 12.88 24.77
C ARG A 55 2.64 13.79 25.26
N LYS A 56 3.86 13.27 25.39
CA LYS A 56 5.04 14.04 25.80
C LYS A 56 5.64 14.78 24.61
N ASP A 57 5.72 14.09 23.47
CA ASP A 57 6.23 14.60 22.22
C ASP A 57 5.37 14.07 21.07
N SER A 58 4.72 14.98 20.35
CA SER A 58 3.84 14.64 19.24
C SER A 58 4.58 14.11 18.00
N THR A 59 5.91 14.19 17.98
CA THR A 59 6.78 13.61 16.95
C THR A 59 7.40 12.27 17.36
N ALA A 60 7.04 11.74 18.54
CA ALA A 60 7.56 10.47 19.05
C ALA A 60 7.39 9.31 18.03
N GLY A 61 8.46 8.52 17.85
CA GLY A 61 8.53 7.43 16.88
C GLY A 61 8.50 7.90 15.41
N ASN A 62 8.56 9.19 15.14
CA ASN A 62 8.63 9.77 13.80
C ASN A 62 9.92 10.56 13.57
N GLU A 63 11.08 10.00 13.94
CA GLU A 63 12.34 10.74 13.72
C GLU A 63 12.57 10.99 12.22
N PRO A 64 12.94 12.22 11.83
CA PRO A 64 13.27 12.55 10.45
C PRO A 64 14.62 11.95 10.07
N ILE A 65 14.74 11.47 8.84
CA ILE A 65 16.06 11.12 8.29
C ILE A 65 16.77 12.42 7.94
N LEU A 66 17.98 12.57 8.44
CA LEU A 66 18.87 13.67 8.13
C LEU A 66 20.16 13.12 7.52
N LEU A 67 20.58 13.73 6.42
CA LEU A 67 21.84 13.44 5.74
C LEU A 67 22.79 14.62 5.95
N ALA A 68 24.05 14.31 6.26
CA ALA A 68 25.09 15.31 6.34
C ALA A 68 25.32 15.94 4.96
N THR A 69 25.34 17.26 4.92
CA THR A 69 25.53 18.04 3.70
C THR A 69 26.42 19.25 3.97
N ASN A 70 27.28 19.55 2.99
CA ASN A 70 28.10 20.77 2.99
C ASN A 70 27.43 21.91 2.19
N LEU A 71 26.22 21.70 1.68
CA LEU A 71 25.48 22.71 0.93
C LEU A 71 24.97 23.79 1.89
N LYS A 72 25.46 25.03 1.73
CA LYS A 72 25.00 26.18 2.52
C LYS A 72 23.57 26.62 2.19
N THR A 73 23.03 26.13 1.08
CA THR A 73 21.72 26.51 0.54
C THR A 73 20.59 25.55 0.95
N VAL A 74 20.92 24.38 1.49
CA VAL A 74 19.95 23.31 1.77
C VAL A 74 20.29 22.66 3.12
N GLY A 75 19.27 22.49 3.96
CA GLY A 75 19.42 21.96 5.31
C GLY A 75 19.73 23.01 6.37
N LYS A 76 19.75 22.57 7.63
CA LYS A 76 20.09 23.39 8.80
C LYS A 76 21.26 22.73 9.53
N ASP A 77 22.26 23.53 9.92
CA ASP A 77 23.42 23.06 10.69
C ASP A 77 24.21 21.91 10.01
N GLY A 78 24.26 21.91 8.67
CA GLY A 78 24.94 20.86 7.89
C GLY A 78 24.15 19.55 7.77
N LEU A 79 22.86 19.55 8.13
CA LEU A 79 21.96 18.41 8.01
C LEU A 79 20.75 18.77 7.16
N ALA A 80 20.43 17.93 6.17
CA ALA A 80 19.27 18.12 5.29
C ALA A 80 18.44 16.84 5.20
N LYS A 81 17.14 16.97 4.93
CA LYS A 81 16.30 15.81 4.64
C LYS A 81 16.66 15.24 3.25
N PRO A 82 16.60 13.92 3.04
CA PRO A 82 16.88 13.32 1.72
C PRO A 82 16.11 13.96 0.57
N GLY A 83 14.84 14.33 0.79
CA GLY A 83 14.02 14.98 -0.24
C GLY A 83 14.47 16.40 -0.61
N GLU A 84 15.21 17.09 0.25
CA GLU A 84 15.70 18.45 -0.02
C GLU A 84 16.97 18.42 -0.87
N LEU A 85 17.71 17.31 -0.86
CA LEU A 85 18.92 17.12 -1.64
C LEU A 85 18.57 16.64 -3.05
N ASN A 86 18.64 17.54 -4.02
CA ASN A 86 18.33 17.22 -5.42
C ASN A 86 19.33 17.86 -6.38
N LEU A 87 19.71 17.10 -7.41
CA LEU A 87 20.49 17.58 -8.55
C LEU A 87 19.60 18.20 -9.65
N TRP A 88 18.32 17.84 -9.67
CA TRP A 88 17.36 18.23 -10.69
C TRP A 88 16.53 19.44 -10.26
N GLN A 89 16.05 20.20 -11.24
CA GLN A 89 15.04 21.22 -11.00
C GLN A 89 13.67 20.56 -10.74
N GLU A 90 12.88 21.17 -9.86
CA GLU A 90 11.53 20.71 -9.59
C GLU A 90 10.53 21.23 -10.61
N PHE A 91 9.48 20.45 -10.86
CA PHE A 91 8.36 20.86 -11.69
C PHE A 91 7.23 21.37 -10.79
N GLU A 92 6.64 22.51 -11.17
CA GLU A 92 5.48 23.04 -10.46
C GLU A 92 4.21 22.25 -10.80
N ASN A 93 3.53 21.75 -9.78
CA ASN A 93 2.21 21.14 -9.92
C ASN A 93 1.14 22.24 -10.02
N LYS A 94 0.63 22.46 -11.23
CA LYS A 94 -0.32 23.55 -11.51
C LYS A 94 -1.76 23.09 -11.33
N ASN A 95 -2.60 23.99 -10.83
CA ASN A 95 -4.04 23.85 -10.65
C ASN A 95 -4.47 22.85 -9.54
N HIS A 96 -4.23 21.55 -9.73
CA HIS A 96 -4.54 20.50 -8.75
C HIS A 96 -3.29 19.67 -8.45
N PHE A 97 -3.16 19.16 -7.24
CA PHE A 97 -2.10 18.21 -6.88
C PHE A 97 -2.67 17.08 -6.04
N TRP A 98 -2.90 15.92 -6.66
CA TRP A 98 -3.64 14.82 -6.04
C TRP A 98 -2.76 14.01 -5.09
N ASN A 99 -3.13 14.03 -3.81
CA ASN A 99 -2.40 13.31 -2.76
C ASN A 99 -3.32 12.39 -1.97
N MET A 100 -2.72 11.43 -1.27
CA MET A 100 -3.43 10.48 -0.41
C MET A 100 -2.75 10.40 0.96
N SER A 101 -3.53 10.28 2.03
CA SER A 101 -3.05 10.02 3.38
C SER A 101 -3.67 8.75 3.92
N ILE A 102 -2.90 7.98 4.69
CA ILE A 102 -3.31 6.71 5.28
C ILE A 102 -3.05 6.76 6.79
N ASP A 103 -4.11 6.73 7.59
CA ASP A 103 -4.00 6.60 9.04
C ASP A 103 -3.87 5.13 9.47
N LEU A 104 -2.68 4.75 9.93
CA LEU A 104 -2.39 3.40 10.41
C LEU A 104 -3.07 3.06 11.75
N ASN A 105 -3.58 4.05 12.49
CA ASN A 105 -4.40 3.78 13.67
C ASN A 105 -5.78 3.26 13.28
N ALA A 106 -6.39 3.86 12.26
CA ALA A 106 -7.71 3.47 11.78
C ALA A 106 -7.68 2.21 10.89
N CYS A 107 -6.52 1.82 10.36
CA CYS A 107 -6.41 0.63 9.53
C CYS A 107 -6.45 -0.67 10.37
N ASN A 108 -7.52 -1.44 10.20
CA ASN A 108 -7.73 -2.74 10.83
C ASN A 108 -7.47 -3.95 9.90
N GLY A 109 -7.02 -3.71 8.66
CA GLY A 109 -6.73 -4.78 7.71
C GLY A 109 -7.96 -5.47 7.10
N CYS A 110 -9.16 -4.86 7.13
CA CYS A 110 -10.40 -5.49 6.66
C CYS A 110 -10.44 -5.91 5.16
N GLY A 111 -9.51 -5.45 4.32
CA GLY A 111 -9.43 -5.87 2.91
C GLY A 111 -10.43 -5.22 1.95
N ALA A 112 -11.41 -4.45 2.45
CA ALA A 112 -12.45 -3.83 1.62
C ALA A 112 -11.88 -2.92 0.52
N CYS A 113 -10.80 -2.18 0.82
CA CYS A 113 -10.13 -1.31 -0.15
C CYS A 113 -9.47 -2.07 -1.32
N VAL A 114 -9.02 -3.30 -1.10
CA VAL A 114 -8.43 -4.17 -2.15
C VAL A 114 -9.52 -4.63 -3.11
N ILE A 115 -10.65 -5.08 -2.58
CA ILE A 115 -11.80 -5.52 -3.38
C ILE A 115 -12.41 -4.36 -4.15
N ALA A 116 -12.62 -3.21 -3.50
CA ALA A 116 -13.14 -2.02 -4.16
C ALA A 116 -12.22 -1.54 -5.30
N CYS A 117 -10.90 -1.57 -5.10
CA CYS A 117 -9.95 -1.22 -6.16
C CYS A 117 -10.01 -2.22 -7.32
N THR A 118 -10.16 -3.51 -7.03
CA THR A 118 -10.28 -4.59 -8.02
C THR A 118 -11.54 -4.43 -8.87
N ALA A 119 -12.68 -4.23 -8.21
CA ALA A 119 -13.99 -4.05 -8.85
C ALA A 119 -14.05 -2.76 -9.69
N GLU A 120 -13.61 -1.63 -9.13
CA GLU A 120 -13.65 -0.34 -9.80
C GLU A 120 -12.78 -0.28 -11.05
N ASN A 121 -11.61 -0.92 -11.01
CA ASN A 121 -10.58 -0.77 -12.02
C ASN A 121 -10.43 -2.01 -12.91
N ASN A 122 -11.45 -2.84 -13.05
CA ASN A 122 -11.46 -4.01 -13.95
C ASN A 122 -10.21 -4.89 -13.79
N VAL A 123 -9.75 -5.12 -12.56
CA VAL A 123 -8.56 -5.94 -12.30
C VAL A 123 -8.96 -7.42 -12.41
N PRO A 124 -8.26 -8.24 -13.21
CA PRO A 124 -8.66 -9.62 -13.46
C PRO A 124 -8.46 -10.52 -12.24
N VAL A 125 -9.31 -11.53 -12.11
CA VAL A 125 -9.13 -12.63 -11.16
C VAL A 125 -8.05 -13.57 -11.68
N VAL A 126 -7.12 -13.95 -10.81
CA VAL A 126 -6.01 -14.86 -11.13
C VAL A 126 -6.22 -16.19 -10.41
N GLY A 127 -6.06 -17.30 -11.12
CA GLY A 127 -6.18 -18.65 -10.55
C GLY A 127 -5.10 -18.97 -9.51
N LYS A 128 -5.40 -19.95 -8.64
CA LYS A 128 -4.55 -20.36 -7.50
C LYS A 128 -3.10 -20.66 -7.90
N ASP A 129 -2.89 -21.36 -9.01
CA ASP A 129 -1.55 -21.78 -9.45
C ASP A 129 -0.66 -20.60 -9.85
N GLU A 130 -1.25 -19.56 -10.45
CA GLU A 130 -0.52 -18.36 -10.85
C GLU A 130 -0.29 -17.42 -9.66
N VAL A 131 -1.23 -17.34 -8.71
CA VAL A 131 -0.99 -16.64 -7.43
C VAL A 131 0.16 -17.28 -6.66
N ARG A 132 0.23 -18.62 -6.63
CA ARG A 132 1.36 -19.35 -6.02
C ARG A 132 2.71 -19.01 -6.66
N ARG A 133 2.73 -18.63 -7.93
CA ARG A 133 3.93 -18.17 -8.67
C ARG A 133 4.20 -16.67 -8.48
N SER A 134 3.53 -16.03 -7.52
CA SER A 134 3.63 -14.59 -7.22
C SER A 134 3.23 -13.71 -8.40
N ARG A 135 2.15 -14.09 -9.08
CA ARG A 135 1.57 -13.37 -10.23
C ARG A 135 0.15 -12.89 -9.92
N GLU A 136 -0.09 -12.47 -8.67
CA GLU A 136 -1.36 -11.92 -8.26
C GLU A 136 -1.61 -10.53 -8.86
N MET A 137 -2.84 -10.26 -9.29
CA MET A 137 -3.24 -8.97 -9.84
C MET A 137 -4.00 -8.18 -8.77
N HIS A 138 -3.27 -7.46 -7.94
CA HIS A 138 -3.82 -6.48 -7.00
C HIS A 138 -3.04 -5.17 -7.06
N TRP A 139 -3.75 -4.05 -7.29
CA TRP A 139 -3.14 -2.71 -7.39
C TRP A 139 -2.80 -2.09 -6.04
N MET A 140 -3.43 -2.60 -4.99
CA MET A 140 -3.19 -2.30 -3.60
C MET A 140 -3.14 -3.62 -2.84
N ARG A 141 -2.19 -3.74 -1.93
CA ARG A 141 -2.09 -4.86 -0.98
C ARG A 141 -2.15 -4.33 0.44
N ILE A 142 -2.47 -5.19 1.39
CA ILE A 142 -2.38 -4.87 2.82
C ILE A 142 -1.26 -5.76 3.36
N ASP A 143 -0.13 -5.14 3.68
CA ASP A 143 1.01 -5.84 4.25
C ASP A 143 0.74 -6.04 5.75
N ARG A 144 0.86 -7.29 6.20
CA ARG A 144 0.70 -7.66 7.61
C ARG A 144 2.06 -7.96 8.21
N TYR A 145 2.42 -7.24 9.27
CA TYR A 145 3.68 -7.41 9.95
C TYR A 145 3.50 -7.88 11.37
N TYR A 146 4.26 -8.90 11.76
CA TYR A 146 4.37 -9.43 13.11
C TYR A 146 5.62 -8.89 13.80
N SER A 147 5.51 -8.60 15.10
CA SER A 147 6.68 -8.40 15.95
C SER A 147 7.51 -9.68 16.06
N SER A 148 8.80 -9.51 16.33
CA SER A 148 9.71 -10.60 16.70
C SER A 148 10.30 -10.29 18.07
N ASP A 149 10.51 -11.31 18.89
CA ASP A 149 11.21 -11.17 20.18
C ASP A 149 12.69 -10.80 19.98
N MET A 150 13.23 -11.02 18.78
CA MET A 150 14.58 -10.61 18.41
C MET A 150 14.56 -9.22 17.78
N THR A 151 15.28 -8.28 18.39
CA THR A 151 15.48 -6.92 17.89
C THR A 151 16.95 -6.62 17.69
N PRO A 152 17.32 -5.62 16.85
CA PRO A 152 18.72 -5.23 16.69
C PRO A 152 19.40 -4.89 18.02
N ALA A 153 18.69 -4.19 18.92
CA ALA A 153 19.18 -3.83 20.25
C ALA A 153 19.39 -5.05 21.16
N ARG A 154 18.52 -6.07 21.06
CA ARG A 154 18.67 -7.32 21.83
C ARG A 154 19.86 -8.15 21.34
N ALA A 155 20.02 -8.27 20.03
CA ALA A 155 21.13 -9.01 19.43
C ALA A 155 22.50 -8.45 19.83
N GLU A 156 22.60 -7.11 19.94
CA GLU A 156 23.82 -6.45 20.43
C GLU A 156 24.10 -6.78 21.91
N LYS A 157 23.07 -6.73 22.77
CA LYS A 157 23.19 -7.08 24.19
C LYS A 157 23.57 -8.53 24.43
N GLU A 158 23.05 -9.45 23.62
CA GLU A 158 23.27 -10.89 23.74
C GLU A 158 24.50 -11.38 22.94
N GLY A 159 25.21 -10.48 22.22
CA GLY A 159 26.41 -10.83 21.46
C GLY A 159 26.16 -11.76 20.27
N ILE A 160 24.95 -11.74 19.70
CA ILE A 160 24.54 -12.66 18.63
C ILE A 160 25.17 -12.22 17.29
N GLY A 161 25.74 -13.19 16.56
CA GLY A 161 26.32 -12.95 15.25
C GLY A 161 25.31 -12.39 14.23
N ALA A 162 25.80 -11.64 13.24
CA ALA A 162 24.93 -10.94 12.28
C ALA A 162 23.99 -11.90 11.50
N ILE A 163 24.45 -13.10 11.14
CA ILE A 163 23.65 -14.09 10.41
C ILE A 163 22.53 -14.63 11.32
N ASP A 164 22.89 -15.09 12.52
CA ASP A 164 21.93 -15.66 13.47
C ASP A 164 20.89 -14.63 13.92
N LYS A 165 21.31 -13.36 14.06
CA LYS A 165 20.40 -12.25 14.32
C LYS A 165 19.28 -12.21 13.29
N TYR A 166 19.63 -12.12 12.00
CA TYR A 166 18.60 -12.01 10.97
C TYR A 166 17.76 -13.27 10.87
N LEU A 167 18.34 -14.47 10.97
CA LEU A 167 17.56 -15.72 10.97
C LEU A 167 16.52 -15.78 12.10
N GLN A 168 16.88 -15.32 13.30
CA GLN A 168 15.94 -15.29 14.43
C GLN A 168 14.89 -14.19 14.29
N MET A 169 15.22 -13.06 13.64
CA MET A 169 14.25 -11.99 13.36
C MET A 169 13.18 -12.38 12.33
N GLU A 170 13.41 -13.40 11.50
CA GLU A 170 12.38 -13.93 10.59
C GLU A 170 11.28 -14.68 11.33
N VAL A 171 11.57 -15.15 12.55
CA VAL A 171 10.62 -15.88 13.39
C VAL A 171 9.76 -14.87 14.15
N PRO A 172 8.42 -14.89 13.96
CA PRO A 172 7.52 -14.01 14.69
C PRO A 172 7.46 -14.39 16.17
N ALA A 173 7.20 -13.40 17.02
CA ALA A 173 6.91 -13.61 18.43
C ALA A 173 5.68 -14.50 18.61
N THR A 174 5.58 -15.16 19.76
CA THR A 174 4.44 -16.04 20.08
C THR A 174 3.77 -15.63 21.39
N GLY A 175 2.49 -15.98 21.55
CA GLY A 175 1.74 -15.69 22.77
C GLY A 175 1.47 -14.20 22.98
N SER A 176 1.78 -13.70 24.18
CA SER A 176 1.44 -12.35 24.63
C SER A 176 2.25 -11.23 23.98
N ASN A 177 3.43 -11.51 23.44
CA ASN A 177 4.34 -10.51 22.86
C ASN A 177 4.07 -10.25 21.37
N LEU A 178 3.13 -10.99 20.78
CA LEU A 178 2.81 -10.88 19.36
C LEU A 178 2.00 -9.60 19.09
N GLU A 179 2.62 -8.70 18.34
CA GLU A 179 1.98 -7.49 17.86
C GLU A 179 1.82 -7.57 16.35
N VAL A 180 0.69 -7.06 15.88
CA VAL A 180 0.34 -7.04 14.46
C VAL A 180 0.17 -5.60 14.00
N VAL A 181 0.70 -5.28 12.82
CA VAL A 181 0.35 -4.06 12.08
C VAL A 181 -0.11 -4.40 10.67
N PHE A 182 -1.07 -3.62 10.20
CA PHE A 182 -1.52 -3.62 8.81
C PHE A 182 -1.12 -2.31 8.14
N GLN A 183 -0.52 -2.41 6.97
CA GLN A 183 -0.16 -1.26 6.15
C GLN A 183 -0.68 -1.46 4.72
N PRO A 184 -1.68 -0.67 4.28
CA PRO A 184 -2.09 -0.66 2.89
C PRO A 184 -0.99 -0.05 2.02
N VAL A 185 -0.48 -0.80 1.05
CA VAL A 185 0.56 -0.34 0.12
C VAL A 185 0.05 -0.40 -1.31
N MET A 186 0.07 0.75 -1.97
CA MET A 186 -0.32 0.95 -3.37
C MET A 186 0.73 1.76 -4.12
N CYS A 187 0.48 2.10 -5.40
CA CYS A 187 1.34 3.08 -6.08
C CYS A 187 1.38 4.39 -5.31
N GLN A 188 2.59 4.85 -4.98
CA GLN A 188 2.80 6.05 -4.19
C GLN A 188 2.82 7.34 -5.04
N HIS A 189 2.65 7.22 -6.36
CA HIS A 189 2.68 8.34 -7.33
C HIS A 189 3.85 9.30 -7.07
N CYS A 190 5.06 8.74 -7.01
CA CYS A 190 6.31 9.48 -6.80
C CYS A 190 6.49 10.64 -7.78
N ASN A 191 6.96 11.79 -7.29
CA ASN A 191 7.38 12.91 -8.15
C ASN A 191 8.72 12.60 -8.82
N HIS A 192 9.70 12.10 -8.06
CA HIS A 192 10.92 11.51 -8.61
C HIS A 192 10.68 10.01 -8.84
N ALA A 193 9.85 9.69 -9.83
CA ALA A 193 9.44 8.32 -10.11
C ALA A 193 10.54 7.51 -10.81
N PRO A 194 11.22 6.56 -10.13
CA PRO A 194 12.24 5.72 -10.78
C PRO A 194 11.64 4.79 -11.84
N CYS A 195 10.33 4.53 -11.75
CA CYS A 195 9.62 3.68 -12.71
C CYS A 195 9.30 4.36 -14.05
N GLU A 196 9.42 5.70 -14.15
CA GLU A 196 9.15 6.45 -15.39
C GLU A 196 10.37 6.47 -16.32
N THR A 197 11.53 6.86 -15.81
CA THR A 197 12.77 7.05 -16.59
C THR A 197 13.30 5.77 -17.22
N VAL A 198 12.89 4.61 -16.71
CA VAL A 198 13.30 3.28 -17.20
C VAL A 198 12.38 2.71 -18.28
N CYS A 199 11.29 3.40 -18.64
CA CYS A 199 10.37 2.93 -19.67
C CYS A 199 10.86 3.35 -21.08
N PRO A 200 11.32 2.42 -21.94
CA PRO A 200 11.92 2.77 -23.23
C PRO A 200 10.90 3.34 -24.24
N VAL A 201 9.61 3.12 -24.00
CA VAL A 201 8.52 3.54 -24.91
C VAL A 201 7.65 4.64 -24.32
N LEU A 202 8.02 5.19 -23.16
CA LEU A 202 7.28 6.24 -22.46
C LEU A 202 5.81 5.88 -22.20
N ALA A 203 5.54 4.63 -21.83
CA ALA A 203 4.21 4.18 -21.41
C ALA A 203 3.82 4.68 -20.01
N THR A 204 4.78 5.23 -19.27
CA THR A 204 4.60 5.83 -17.95
C THR A 204 5.14 7.24 -17.97
N THR A 205 4.31 8.20 -17.61
CA THR A 205 4.63 9.64 -17.63
C THR A 205 4.04 10.32 -16.41
N HIS A 206 4.62 11.46 -16.02
CA HIS A 206 4.06 12.29 -14.97
C HIS A 206 3.06 13.29 -15.55
N SER A 207 1.91 13.44 -14.90
CA SER A 207 0.95 14.50 -15.21
C SER A 207 1.29 15.79 -14.46
N LEU A 208 0.77 16.93 -14.94
CA LEU A 208 0.90 18.22 -14.26
C LEU A 208 0.16 18.27 -12.90
N GLU A 209 -0.67 17.26 -12.59
CA GLU A 209 -1.44 17.18 -11.35
C GLU A 209 -0.84 16.20 -10.32
N GLY A 210 0.43 15.81 -10.50
CA GLY A 210 1.15 14.91 -9.58
C GLY A 210 0.89 13.42 -9.79
N LEU A 211 0.05 13.05 -10.76
CA LEU A 211 -0.25 11.65 -11.03
C LEU A 211 0.78 11.02 -11.96
N ASN A 212 1.38 9.91 -11.54
CA ASN A 212 2.02 8.98 -12.47
C ASN A 212 0.93 8.31 -13.34
N GLN A 213 0.91 8.59 -14.63
CA GLN A 213 -0.02 7.99 -15.59
C GLN A 213 0.57 6.70 -16.15
N MET A 214 -0.28 5.67 -16.30
CA MET A 214 0.08 4.41 -16.96
C MET A 214 -0.76 4.28 -18.22
N THR A 215 -0.13 4.45 -19.37
CA THR A 215 -0.77 4.37 -20.67
C THR A 215 -0.68 2.93 -21.18
N TYR A 216 -1.72 2.16 -20.89
CA TYR A 216 -1.75 0.69 -21.06
C TYR A 216 -1.41 0.24 -22.50
N ASN A 217 -1.97 0.90 -23.51
CA ASN A 217 -1.77 0.61 -24.93
C ASN A 217 -0.35 0.90 -25.44
N ARG A 218 0.43 1.74 -24.75
CA ARG A 218 1.82 2.05 -25.11
C ARG A 218 2.82 1.04 -24.52
N CYS A 219 2.41 0.25 -23.54
CA CYS A 219 3.28 -0.68 -22.85
C CYS A 219 3.62 -1.89 -23.73
N VAL A 220 4.92 -2.09 -24.00
CA VAL A 220 5.43 -3.24 -24.77
C VAL A 220 5.93 -4.40 -23.89
N GLY A 221 5.71 -4.32 -22.56
CA GLY A 221 5.94 -5.46 -21.66
C GLY A 221 7.39 -5.74 -21.24
N THR A 222 8.28 -4.74 -21.29
CA THR A 222 9.69 -4.90 -20.84
C THR A 222 9.85 -5.17 -19.34
N ARG A 223 8.84 -4.83 -18.52
CA ARG A 223 8.76 -5.06 -17.07
C ARG A 223 9.81 -4.34 -16.22
N TYR A 224 10.69 -3.53 -16.80
CA TYR A 224 11.76 -2.87 -16.04
C TYR A 224 11.22 -1.85 -15.02
N CYS A 225 10.07 -1.22 -15.30
CA CYS A 225 9.37 -0.35 -14.36
C CYS A 225 8.88 -1.07 -13.08
N ALA A 226 8.69 -2.40 -13.10
CA ALA A 226 8.43 -3.18 -11.88
C ALA A 226 9.69 -3.29 -11.02
N ASN A 227 10.84 -3.55 -11.65
CA ASN A 227 12.11 -3.74 -10.96
C ASN A 227 12.55 -2.45 -10.26
N ASN A 228 12.47 -1.32 -10.95
CA ASN A 228 12.93 -0.03 -10.42
C ASN A 228 11.97 0.59 -9.39
N CYS A 229 10.74 0.08 -9.25
CA CYS A 229 9.82 0.55 -8.23
C CYS A 229 10.24 0.00 -6.85
N PRO A 230 10.62 0.85 -5.88
CA PRO A 230 11.07 0.38 -4.56
C PRO A 230 9.93 -0.34 -3.81
N TYR A 231 8.68 0.07 -4.03
CA TYR A 231 7.49 -0.49 -3.40
C TYR A 231 6.98 -1.80 -4.04
N LYS A 232 7.47 -2.15 -5.24
CA LYS A 232 7.03 -3.32 -6.01
C LYS A 232 5.51 -3.42 -6.14
N VAL A 233 4.87 -2.32 -6.56
CA VAL A 233 3.39 -2.16 -6.69
C VAL A 233 2.89 -2.12 -8.13
N ARG A 234 3.79 -2.32 -9.10
CA ARG A 234 3.38 -2.55 -10.49
C ARG A 234 3.07 -4.04 -10.67
N ARG A 235 2.00 -4.35 -11.40
CA ARG A 235 1.56 -5.73 -11.68
C ARG A 235 1.55 -5.97 -13.17
N PHE A 236 1.94 -7.17 -13.61
CA PHE A 236 2.11 -7.49 -15.02
C PHE A 236 1.07 -8.50 -15.46
N ASN A 237 0.40 -8.24 -16.57
CA ASN A 237 -0.49 -9.21 -17.20
C ASN A 237 0.32 -10.28 -17.92
N TRP A 238 0.55 -11.41 -17.28
CA TRP A 238 1.28 -12.54 -17.86
C TRP A 238 0.51 -13.22 -18.99
N PHE A 239 -0.80 -13.33 -18.81
CA PHE A 239 -1.71 -13.95 -19.77
C PHE A 239 -2.78 -12.95 -20.18
N ARG A 240 -3.54 -13.33 -21.20
CA ARG A 240 -4.80 -12.68 -21.49
C ARG A 240 -5.83 -13.27 -20.51
N TYR A 241 -6.25 -12.47 -19.52
CA TYR A 241 -7.20 -12.92 -18.49
C TYR A 241 -8.67 -12.73 -18.91
N ASN A 242 -8.93 -11.90 -19.92
CA ASN A 242 -10.24 -11.73 -20.53
C ASN A 242 -10.42 -12.66 -21.74
N GLU A 243 -11.63 -13.16 -21.97
CA GLU A 243 -11.97 -13.98 -23.15
C GLU A 243 -11.00 -15.15 -23.36
N ASN A 244 -10.60 -15.81 -22.27
CA ASN A 244 -9.66 -16.93 -22.30
C ASN A 244 -10.26 -18.11 -21.52
N PRO A 245 -10.55 -19.24 -22.18
CA PRO A 245 -11.12 -20.42 -21.51
C PRO A 245 -10.26 -21.00 -20.38
N ALA A 246 -8.96 -20.72 -20.35
CA ALA A 246 -8.09 -21.11 -19.24
C ALA A 246 -8.36 -20.32 -17.93
N PHE A 247 -9.05 -19.18 -18.04
CA PHE A 247 -9.46 -18.33 -16.93
C PHE A 247 -10.98 -18.12 -17.00
N ASP A 248 -11.72 -19.15 -16.58
CA ASP A 248 -13.18 -19.15 -16.57
C ASP A 248 -13.73 -18.43 -15.32
N PHE A 249 -13.66 -17.11 -15.36
CA PHE A 249 -14.21 -16.20 -14.36
C PHE A 249 -15.12 -15.16 -15.05
N ASN A 250 -15.50 -14.11 -14.31
CA ASN A 250 -16.44 -13.07 -14.74
C ASN A 250 -16.05 -12.27 -16.02
N MET A 251 -14.82 -12.41 -16.53
CA MET A 251 -14.38 -11.70 -17.74
C MET A 251 -14.53 -12.53 -19.02
N THR A 252 -14.97 -13.79 -18.91
CA THR A 252 -15.10 -14.72 -20.04
C THR A 252 -16.56 -14.85 -20.47
N ASP A 253 -17.49 -14.93 -19.52
CA ASP A 253 -18.93 -15.04 -19.78
C ASP A 253 -19.58 -13.68 -20.09
N ASP A 254 -20.58 -13.66 -20.97
CA ASP A 254 -21.22 -12.41 -21.39
C ASP A 254 -22.03 -11.72 -20.28
N LEU A 255 -22.56 -12.51 -19.34
CA LEU A 255 -23.27 -11.96 -18.17
C LEU A 255 -22.31 -11.34 -17.16
N GLY A 256 -21.20 -12.00 -16.86
CA GLY A 256 -20.16 -11.54 -15.94
C GLY A 256 -19.46 -10.27 -16.41
N LYS A 257 -19.37 -10.06 -17.72
CA LYS A 257 -18.85 -8.81 -18.31
C LYS A 257 -19.66 -7.57 -17.92
N MET A 258 -20.91 -7.72 -17.48
CA MET A 258 -21.73 -6.60 -16.99
C MET A 258 -21.18 -5.94 -15.71
N VAL A 259 -20.30 -6.64 -14.98
CA VAL A 259 -19.64 -6.08 -13.78
C VAL A 259 -18.52 -5.10 -14.15
N LEU A 260 -18.04 -5.10 -15.39
CA LEU A 260 -16.92 -4.28 -15.83
C LEU A 260 -17.31 -2.81 -15.92
N ASN A 261 -16.47 -1.96 -15.34
CA ASN A 261 -16.60 -0.51 -15.45
C ASN A 261 -16.32 -0.05 -16.89
N PRO A 262 -17.28 0.60 -17.58
CA PRO A 262 -17.08 1.05 -18.97
C PRO A 262 -16.04 2.16 -19.11
N ASP A 263 -15.77 2.92 -18.04
CA ASP A 263 -14.84 4.06 -18.06
C ASP A 263 -13.38 3.64 -17.86
N VAL A 264 -13.13 2.35 -17.56
CA VAL A 264 -11.78 1.81 -17.33
C VAL A 264 -11.44 0.76 -18.37
N THR A 265 -10.32 0.94 -19.03
CA THR A 265 -9.81 -0.03 -20.02
C THR A 265 -9.66 -1.42 -19.41
N VAL A 266 -10.17 -2.45 -20.07
CA VAL A 266 -9.82 -3.86 -19.80
C VAL A 266 -8.48 -4.15 -20.48
N ARG A 267 -7.50 -4.60 -19.71
CA ARG A 267 -6.13 -4.76 -20.22
C ARG A 267 -5.95 -6.11 -20.92
N SER A 268 -5.11 -6.10 -21.95
CA SER A 268 -4.67 -7.32 -22.64
C SER A 268 -3.39 -7.87 -22.00
N ARG A 269 -2.89 -8.98 -22.53
CA ARG A 269 -1.61 -9.58 -22.12
C ARG A 269 -0.44 -8.64 -22.36
N GLY A 270 0.63 -8.82 -21.58
CA GLY A 270 1.92 -8.15 -21.82
C GLY A 270 1.96 -6.69 -21.35
N VAL A 271 0.96 -6.23 -20.62
CA VAL A 271 0.83 -4.84 -20.17
C VAL A 271 0.99 -4.74 -18.66
N MET A 272 1.68 -3.69 -18.22
CA MET A 272 1.83 -3.34 -16.81
C MET A 272 0.63 -2.55 -16.30
N GLU A 273 0.29 -2.76 -15.04
CA GLU A 273 -0.76 -2.07 -14.33
C GLU A 273 -0.25 -1.56 -12.99
N LYS A 274 -1.00 -0.61 -12.42
CA LYS A 274 -0.78 -0.07 -11.09
C LYS A 274 -2.02 0.69 -10.65
N CYS A 275 -2.11 0.98 -9.34
CA CYS A 275 -3.01 2.00 -8.84
C CYS A 275 -2.84 3.31 -9.61
N SER A 276 -3.95 3.86 -10.12
CA SER A 276 -4.01 5.11 -10.89
C SER A 276 -4.56 6.28 -10.07
N MET A 277 -4.77 6.10 -8.76
CA MET A 277 -5.59 6.99 -7.92
C MET A 277 -7.01 7.17 -8.46
N CYS A 278 -7.58 6.12 -9.08
CA CYS A 278 -8.93 6.14 -9.69
C CYS A 278 -9.08 7.32 -10.68
N VAL A 279 -8.16 7.43 -11.63
CA VAL A 279 -8.09 8.54 -12.60
C VAL A 279 -9.43 8.81 -13.30
N GLN A 280 -10.21 7.78 -13.58
CA GLN A 280 -11.55 7.88 -14.16
C GLN A 280 -12.49 8.75 -13.30
N ARG A 281 -12.49 8.56 -11.98
CA ARG A 281 -13.28 9.35 -11.02
C ARG A 281 -12.75 10.78 -10.90
N ILE A 282 -11.42 10.95 -10.98
CA ILE A 282 -10.80 12.29 -11.02
C ILE A 282 -11.28 13.05 -12.24
N GLN A 283 -11.27 12.44 -13.44
CA GLN A 283 -11.72 13.10 -14.66
C GLN A 283 -13.22 13.41 -14.62
N GLU A 284 -14.05 12.48 -14.14
CA GLU A 284 -15.49 12.70 -13.99
C GLU A 284 -15.78 13.88 -13.04
N GLY A 285 -15.17 13.90 -11.85
CA GLY A 285 -15.36 14.97 -10.88
C GLY A 285 -14.89 16.34 -11.41
N LYS A 286 -13.77 16.37 -12.15
CA LYS A 286 -13.29 17.58 -12.84
C LYS A 286 -14.25 18.04 -13.93
N LEU A 287 -14.79 17.11 -14.72
CA LEU A 287 -15.74 17.42 -15.79
C LEU A 287 -17.02 18.03 -15.21
N LYS A 288 -17.54 17.45 -14.12
CA LYS A 288 -18.71 17.98 -13.41
C LYS A 288 -18.46 19.39 -12.87
N ALA A 289 -17.36 19.60 -12.16
CA ALA A 289 -17.01 20.92 -11.63
C ALA A 289 -16.85 21.96 -12.75
N LYS A 290 -16.20 21.58 -13.87
CA LYS A 290 -16.07 22.46 -15.04
C LYS A 290 -17.42 22.80 -15.67
N LYS A 291 -18.34 21.85 -15.77
CA LYS A 291 -19.70 22.09 -16.27
C LYS A 291 -20.47 23.07 -15.39
N ASP A 292 -20.28 22.97 -14.08
CA ASP A 292 -20.91 23.85 -13.09
C ASP A 292 -20.20 25.21 -12.95
N GLY A 293 -19.09 25.43 -13.67
CA GLY A 293 -18.29 26.65 -13.57
C GLY A 293 -17.60 26.82 -12.21
N THR A 294 -17.40 25.74 -11.46
CA THR A 294 -16.80 25.75 -10.12
C THR A 294 -15.47 24.98 -10.09
N ARG A 295 -14.62 25.27 -9.09
CA ARG A 295 -13.44 24.44 -8.81
C ARG A 295 -13.90 23.14 -8.15
N VAL A 296 -13.15 22.06 -8.36
CA VAL A 296 -13.40 20.78 -7.67
C VAL A 296 -13.33 21.02 -6.16
N LYS A 297 -14.43 20.75 -5.47
CA LYS A 297 -14.52 20.86 -4.01
C LYS A 297 -13.94 19.61 -3.36
N ASP A 298 -13.39 19.75 -2.15
CA ASP A 298 -12.95 18.59 -1.39
C ASP A 298 -14.11 17.59 -1.16
N GLY A 299 -13.77 16.30 -1.21
CA GLY A 299 -14.75 15.21 -1.14
C GLY A 299 -15.63 15.01 -2.38
N ALA A 300 -15.56 15.86 -3.41
CA ALA A 300 -16.28 15.65 -4.68
C ALA A 300 -15.71 14.46 -5.47
N VAL A 301 -14.40 14.19 -5.33
CA VAL A 301 -13.74 13.01 -5.88
C VAL A 301 -13.38 12.09 -4.74
N LYS A 302 -13.97 10.89 -4.71
CA LYS A 302 -13.62 9.82 -3.76
C LYS A 302 -13.10 8.61 -4.51
N THR A 303 -11.88 8.19 -4.18
CA THR A 303 -11.30 6.96 -4.73
C THR A 303 -12.08 5.74 -4.22
N ALA A 304 -12.08 4.64 -4.96
CA ALA A 304 -12.77 3.42 -4.54
C ALA A 304 -12.25 2.87 -3.20
N CYS A 305 -10.94 2.98 -2.96
CA CYS A 305 -10.33 2.55 -1.70
C CYS A 305 -10.68 3.47 -0.53
N GLN A 306 -10.83 4.78 -0.74
CA GLN A 306 -11.33 5.72 0.28
C GLN A 306 -12.80 5.47 0.60
N GLN A 307 -13.66 5.35 -0.42
CA GLN A 307 -15.10 5.21 -0.24
C GLN A 307 -15.50 3.90 0.46
N SER A 308 -14.77 2.81 0.22
CA SER A 308 -15.04 1.50 0.83
C SER A 308 -14.45 1.33 2.22
N CYS A 309 -13.58 2.24 2.67
CA CYS A 309 -12.92 2.14 3.96
C CYS A 309 -13.90 2.53 5.08
N ALA A 310 -14.43 1.54 5.78
CA ALA A 310 -15.39 1.76 6.87
C ALA A 310 -14.85 2.61 8.03
N THR A 311 -13.54 2.55 8.28
CA THR A 311 -12.88 3.29 9.38
C THR A 311 -12.41 4.68 8.97
N GLY A 312 -12.53 5.06 7.70
CA GLY A 312 -12.04 6.35 7.20
C GLY A 312 -10.51 6.47 7.20
N ALA A 313 -9.78 5.35 7.17
CA ALA A 313 -8.32 5.34 7.23
C ALA A 313 -7.63 5.97 6.01
N ILE A 314 -8.29 6.01 4.85
CA ILE A 314 -7.71 6.55 3.60
C ILE A 314 -8.39 7.88 3.28
N THR A 315 -7.61 8.95 3.20
CA THR A 315 -8.07 10.28 2.77
C THR A 315 -7.41 10.63 1.45
N PHE A 316 -8.19 11.02 0.45
CA PHE A 316 -7.70 11.46 -0.86
C PHE A 316 -8.31 12.81 -1.20
N GLY A 317 -7.54 13.70 -1.81
CA GLY A 317 -7.99 15.04 -2.17
C GLY A 317 -6.92 15.86 -2.91
N ASP A 318 -7.26 17.12 -3.18
CA ASP A 318 -6.36 18.10 -3.80
C ASP A 318 -5.52 18.81 -2.73
N PHE A 319 -4.21 18.59 -2.76
CA PHE A 319 -3.25 19.20 -1.85
C PHE A 319 -3.09 20.71 -2.01
N ASN A 320 -3.37 21.22 -3.22
CA ASN A 320 -3.29 22.66 -3.50
C ASN A 320 -4.50 23.42 -2.91
N ASP A 321 -5.55 22.72 -2.47
CA ASP A 321 -6.60 23.31 -1.66
C ASP A 321 -6.20 23.33 -0.18
N ALA A 322 -6.04 24.53 0.38
CA ALA A 322 -5.55 24.74 1.74
C ALA A 322 -6.52 24.23 2.82
N GLU A 323 -7.82 24.20 2.52
CA GLU A 323 -8.86 23.80 3.47
C GLU A 323 -9.20 22.29 3.40
N SER A 324 -8.59 21.57 2.45
CA SER A 324 -8.88 20.15 2.22
C SER A 324 -8.45 19.25 3.38
N GLU A 325 -9.15 18.13 3.55
CA GLU A 325 -8.80 17.13 4.57
C GLU A 325 -7.41 16.53 4.34
N ILE A 326 -6.96 16.44 3.07
CA ILE A 326 -5.60 16.00 2.77
C ILE A 326 -4.54 17.00 3.23
N ARG A 327 -4.83 18.31 3.21
CA ARG A 327 -3.93 19.34 3.73
C ARG A 327 -3.81 19.27 5.25
N LYS A 328 -4.92 19.03 5.95
CA LYS A 328 -4.94 18.79 7.40
C LYS A 328 -4.15 17.54 7.76
N ALA A 329 -4.38 16.44 7.04
CA ALA A 329 -3.64 15.20 7.23
C ALA A 329 -2.15 15.35 6.93
N TYR A 330 -1.80 16.18 5.93
CA TYR A 330 -0.41 16.52 5.67
C TYR A 330 0.19 17.28 6.84
N ASN A 331 -0.44 18.34 7.34
CA ASN A 331 0.11 19.15 8.43
C ASN A 331 0.20 18.41 9.79
N ASN A 332 -0.32 17.19 9.88
CA ASN A 332 -0.21 16.36 11.07
C ASN A 332 1.25 15.97 11.37
N GLU A 333 1.67 16.11 12.62
CA GLU A 333 3.04 15.81 13.08
C GLU A 333 3.39 14.32 12.99
N ARG A 334 2.39 13.44 12.97
CA ARG A 334 2.53 11.99 12.75
C ARG A 334 2.85 11.62 11.31
N ARG A 335 2.84 12.58 10.37
CA ARG A 335 3.03 12.30 8.95
C ARG A 335 4.46 11.83 8.65
N TYR A 336 4.57 10.76 7.89
CA TYR A 336 5.83 10.33 7.28
C TYR A 336 5.60 9.77 5.86
N GLN A 337 6.66 9.73 5.06
CA GLN A 337 6.66 9.09 3.75
C GLN A 337 7.36 7.74 3.81
N LEU A 338 6.94 6.80 2.98
CA LEU A 338 7.57 5.48 2.92
C LEU A 338 8.89 5.57 2.15
N LEU A 339 9.98 5.08 2.75
CA LEU A 339 11.32 5.03 2.15
C LEU A 339 11.86 6.41 1.75
N GLU A 340 11.80 7.37 2.67
CA GLU A 340 12.32 8.74 2.47
C GLU A 340 13.80 8.75 2.05
N GLU A 341 14.59 7.79 2.53
CA GLU A 341 16.01 7.63 2.20
C GLU A 341 16.28 7.43 0.70
N VAL A 342 15.29 6.96 -0.07
CA VAL A 342 15.44 6.74 -1.52
C VAL A 342 15.24 8.05 -2.31
N GLY A 343 14.59 9.07 -1.72
CA GLY A 343 14.39 10.36 -2.38
C GLY A 343 13.35 10.36 -3.50
N THR A 344 12.39 9.42 -3.52
CA THR A 344 11.37 9.34 -4.59
C THR A 344 10.24 10.38 -4.49
N LYS A 345 10.14 11.12 -3.37
CA LYS A 345 9.10 12.12 -3.10
C LYS A 345 7.67 11.62 -3.39
N PRO A 346 7.16 10.63 -2.64
CA PRO A 346 5.83 10.07 -2.85
C PRO A 346 4.71 11.07 -2.51
N SER A 347 3.60 11.01 -3.26
CA SER A 347 2.36 11.76 -3.02
C SER A 347 1.41 11.07 -2.04
N VAL A 348 1.83 9.94 -1.49
CA VAL A 348 1.10 9.20 -0.46
C VAL A 348 1.86 9.31 0.86
N TYR A 349 1.13 9.69 1.91
CA TYR A 349 1.65 9.87 3.25
C TYR A 349 1.01 8.89 4.21
N TYR A 350 1.76 8.43 5.21
CA TYR A 350 1.26 7.58 6.28
C TYR A 350 1.30 8.37 7.59
N LEU A 351 0.40 8.04 8.51
CA LEU A 351 0.45 8.55 9.88
C LEU A 351 1.01 7.46 10.80
N THR A 352 2.03 7.81 11.60
CA THR A 352 2.64 6.94 12.63
C THR A 352 1.57 6.28 13.50
N LYS A 353 1.68 4.97 13.74
CA LYS A 353 0.73 4.23 14.55
C LYS A 353 0.97 4.54 16.04
N VAL A 354 -0.03 5.06 16.73
CA VAL A 354 0.01 5.35 18.17
C VAL A 354 -0.77 4.27 18.90
N ARG A 355 -0.07 3.45 19.70
CA ARG A 355 -0.70 2.39 20.49
C ARG A 355 -1.00 2.87 21.91
N ASN A 356 -2.23 2.65 22.36
CA ASN A 356 -2.59 2.88 23.74
C ASN A 356 -2.23 1.66 24.60
N LYS A 357 -0.95 1.54 24.96
CA LYS A 357 -0.47 0.52 25.91
C LYS A 357 -0.35 1.13 27.30
N PRO A 358 -0.56 0.35 28.39
CA PRO A 358 -0.09 0.76 29.70
C PRO A 358 1.42 0.99 29.61
N ALA A 359 1.94 2.01 30.32
CA ALA A 359 3.38 2.24 30.36
C ALA A 359 4.05 0.96 30.88
N GLU A 360 5.07 0.47 30.18
CA GLU A 360 5.89 -0.62 30.69
C GLU A 360 6.45 -0.15 32.06
N ALA A 361 6.13 -0.92 33.11
CA ALA A 361 6.47 -0.61 34.49
C ALA A 361 7.96 -0.76 34.78
#